data_AF-B5JYB7-F1
#
_entry.id   AF-B5JYB7-F1
#
_cell.length_a   1.000
_cell.length_b   1.000
_cell.length_c   1.000
_cell.angle_alpha   90.00
_cell.angle_beta   90.00
_cell.angle_gamma   90.00
#
_symmetry.space_group_name_H-M   'P 1'
#
loop_
_entity.id
_entity.type
_entity.pdbx_description
1 polymer ?
#
loop_
_entity_poly.entity_id
_entity_poly.type
_entity_poly.pdbx_seq_one_letter_code
_entity_poly.pdbx_strand_id
1 'polypeptide(L)'
;MYTNMAGSLIEHELIKTTLPKAKELRRVAEPLITLAKSDSVANRRLAFARLGNNRNASRVVGKLFSEIGPRYQERNGGYTRILKCGFRSGDNAPMAYIELVDRPVVDAGEVAEAE
;
A
#
# COMPACT_ATOMS: atom_id res chain seq x y z
N MET A 1 -4.91 11.08 8.05
CA MET A 1 -3.48 10.82 7.76
C MET A 1 -3.24 9.43 7.18
N TYR A 2 -3.51 8.35 7.93
CA TYR A 2 -3.25 6.97 7.48
C TYR A 2 -4.02 6.56 6.22
N THR A 3 -5.18 7.14 5.99
CA THR A 3 -5.96 6.95 4.76
C THR A 3 -5.20 7.39 3.51
N ASN A 4 -4.50 8.53 3.57
CA ASN A 4 -3.68 9.02 2.46
C ASN A 4 -2.47 8.11 2.26
N MET A 5 -1.81 7.70 3.36
CA MET A 5 -0.70 6.76 3.32
C MET A 5 -1.10 5.39 2.75
N ALA A 6 -2.29 4.88 3.07
CA ALA A 6 -2.80 3.63 2.51
C ALA A 6 -3.04 3.76 1.00
N GLY A 7 -3.58 4.90 0.57
CA GLY A 7 -3.68 5.23 -0.86
C GLY A 7 -2.31 5.23 -1.55
N SER A 8 -1.33 5.92 -0.96
CA SER A 8 0.05 5.95 -1.49
C SER A 8 0.71 4.57 -1.49
N LEU A 9 0.45 3.72 -0.49
CA LEU A 9 0.97 2.36 -0.44
C LEU A 9 0.37 1.48 -1.55
N ILE A 10 -0.94 1.58 -1.80
CA ILE A 10 -1.58 0.83 -2.89
C ILE A 10 -1.09 1.32 -4.25
N GLU A 11 -0.88 2.63 -4.38
CA GLU A 11 -0.43 3.25 -5.62
C GLU A 11 1.01 2.83 -5.97
N HIS A 12 1.96 3.07 -5.06
CA HIS A 12 3.39 2.88 -5.31
C HIS A 12 3.92 1.51 -4.88
N GLU A 13 3.13 0.72 -4.14
CA GLU A 13 3.46 -0.61 -3.60
C GLU A 13 4.64 -0.66 -2.60
N LEU A 14 5.36 0.46 -2.44
CA LEU A 14 6.45 0.67 -1.50
C LEU A 14 6.45 2.13 -1.03
N ILE A 15 6.47 2.36 0.28
CA ILE A 15 6.66 3.70 0.85
C ILE A 15 7.64 3.68 2.00
N LYS A 16 8.37 4.79 2.18
CA LYS A 16 9.27 5.02 3.31
C LYS A 16 8.56 5.88 4.35
N THR A 17 8.51 5.42 5.61
CA THR A 17 7.90 6.17 6.71
C THR A 17 8.60 5.84 8.04
N THR A 18 8.06 6.33 9.16
CA THR A 18 8.58 5.95 10.48
C THR A 18 8.07 4.57 10.88
N LEU A 19 8.87 3.84 11.65
CA LEU A 19 8.51 2.52 12.18
C LEU A 19 7.13 2.48 12.87
N PRO A 20 6.78 3.41 13.79
CA PRO A 20 5.44 3.41 14.40
C PRO A 20 4.33 3.65 13.37
N LYS A 21 4.54 4.56 12.42
CA LYS A 21 3.54 4.82 11.36
C LYS A 21 3.37 3.62 10.43
N ALA A 22 4.44 2.90 10.10
CA ALA A 22 4.39 1.69 9.30
C ALA A 22 3.59 0.59 10.00
N LYS A 23 3.80 0.40 11.31
CA LYS A 23 3.04 -0.56 12.12
C LYS A 23 1.54 -0.23 12.14
N GLU A 24 1.19 1.03 12.37
CA GLU A 24 -0.21 1.48 12.38
C GLU A 24 -0.87 1.40 11.00
N LEU A 25 -0.12 1.65 9.92
CA LEU A 25 -0.65 1.59 8.56
C LEU A 25 -1.25 0.23 8.23
N ARG A 26 -0.74 -0.87 8.81
CA ARG A 26 -1.27 -2.23 8.61
C ARG A 26 -2.75 -2.33 8.95
N ARG A 27 -3.21 -1.64 10.01
CA ARG A 27 -4.62 -1.63 10.42
C ARG A 27 -5.56 -1.06 9.36
N VAL A 28 -5.05 -0.19 8.48
CA VAL A 28 -5.83 0.47 7.43
C VAL A 28 -5.65 -0.22 6.09
N ALA A 29 -4.42 -0.59 5.74
CA ALA A 29 -4.08 -1.16 4.43
C ALA A 29 -4.57 -2.61 4.27
N GLU A 30 -4.39 -3.46 5.29
CA GLU A 30 -4.74 -4.89 5.16
C GLU A 30 -6.26 -5.10 4.95
N PRO A 31 -7.17 -4.43 5.67
CA PRO A 31 -8.61 -4.57 5.41
C PRO A 31 -9.04 -4.07 4.04
N LEU A 32 -8.35 -3.09 3.46
CA LEU A 32 -8.63 -2.63 2.09
C LEU A 32 -8.29 -3.70 1.06
N ILE A 33 -7.16 -4.38 1.22
CA ILE A 33 -6.75 -5.49 0.35
C ILE A 33 -7.69 -6.68 0.51
N THR A 34 -8.11 -7.00 1.74
CA THR A 34 -9.11 -8.06 1.98
C THR A 34 -10.43 -7.76 1.29
N LEU A 35 -10.91 -6.51 1.31
CA LEU A 35 -12.12 -6.12 0.56
C LEU A 35 -11.95 -6.31 -0.95
N ALA A 36 -10.75 -6.07 -1.46
CA ALA A 36 -10.43 -6.16 -2.88
C ALA A 36 -10.46 -7.59 -3.44
N LYS A 37 -10.37 -8.61 -2.57
CA LYS A 37 -10.48 -10.03 -2.98
C LYS A 37 -11.84 -10.35 -3.60
N SER A 38 -12.91 -9.68 -3.18
CA SER A 38 -14.23 -9.83 -3.79
C SER A 38 -14.60 -8.55 -4.52
N ASP A 39 -14.60 -8.59 -5.85
CA ASP A 39 -15.06 -7.47 -6.65
C ASP A 39 -16.59 -7.39 -6.61
N SER A 40 -17.10 -6.31 -6.02
CA SER A 40 -18.51 -5.96 -6.06
C SER A 40 -18.66 -4.44 -6.01
N VAL A 41 -19.76 -3.93 -6.57
CA VAL A 41 -20.08 -2.50 -6.51
C VAL A 41 -20.17 -2.00 -5.07
N ALA A 42 -20.70 -2.83 -4.16
CA ALA A 42 -20.77 -2.52 -2.73
C ALA A 42 -19.36 -2.40 -2.11
N ASN A 43 -18.46 -3.35 -2.41
CA ASN A 43 -17.09 -3.32 -1.89
C ASN A 43 -16.28 -2.15 -2.44
N ARG A 44 -16.46 -1.82 -3.73
CA ARG A 44 -15.83 -0.63 -4.33
C ARG A 44 -16.30 0.65 -3.64
N ARG A 45 -17.61 0.82 -3.42
CA ARG A 45 -18.17 1.96 -2.67
C ARG A 45 -17.65 2.03 -1.23
N LEU A 46 -17.55 0.88 -0.56
CA LEU A 46 -17.00 0.81 0.79
C LEU A 46 -15.51 1.19 0.83
N ALA A 47 -14.73 0.74 -0.16
CA ALA A 47 -13.32 1.12 -0.29
C ALA A 47 -13.17 2.62 -0.53
N PHE A 48 -14.00 3.23 -1.38
CA PHE A 48 -14.07 4.68 -1.56
C PHE A 48 -14.37 5.41 -0.26
N ALA A 49 -15.40 4.98 0.48
CA ALA A 49 -15.77 5.60 1.75
C ALA A 49 -14.62 5.52 2.79
N ARG A 50 -13.90 4.38 2.84
CA ARG A 50 -12.74 4.21 3.73
C ARG A 50 -11.54 5.05 3.30
N LEU A 51 -11.35 5.26 2.00
CA LEU A 51 -10.30 6.14 1.46
C LEU A 51 -10.63 7.64 1.61
N GLY A 52 -11.88 7.98 1.95
CA GLY A 52 -12.31 9.34 2.29
C GLY A 52 -12.01 10.37 1.20
N ASN A 53 -11.57 11.57 1.61
CA ASN A 53 -11.28 12.70 0.71
C ASN A 53 -9.93 12.58 -0.04
N ASN A 54 -9.43 11.36 -0.24
CA ASN A 54 -8.21 11.17 -1.02
C ASN A 54 -8.48 11.53 -2.49
N ARG A 55 -7.80 12.55 -3.02
CA ARG A 55 -7.94 12.99 -4.41
C ARG A 55 -7.65 11.86 -5.42
N ASN A 56 -6.82 10.91 -5.04
CA ASN A 56 -6.46 9.75 -5.87
C ASN A 56 -7.36 8.53 -5.60
N ALA A 57 -8.41 8.64 -4.78
CA ALA A 57 -9.23 7.50 -4.37
C ALA A 57 -9.75 6.69 -5.55
N SER A 58 -10.15 7.34 -6.65
CA SER A 58 -10.65 6.64 -7.84
C SER A 58 -9.61 5.73 -8.48
N ARG A 59 -8.41 6.27 -8.71
CA ARG A 59 -7.29 5.50 -9.27
C ARG A 59 -6.82 4.40 -8.32
N VAL A 60 -6.74 4.71 -7.02
CA VAL A 60 -6.36 3.74 -5.98
C VAL A 60 -7.35 2.58 -5.93
N VAL A 61 -8.67 2.84 -5.93
CA VAL A 61 -9.70 1.79 -5.96
C VAL A 61 -9.65 1.02 -7.26
N GLY A 62 -9.40 1.69 -8.39
CA GLY A 62 -9.17 1.02 -9.68
C GLY A 62 -8.09 -0.05 -9.56
N LYS A 63 -6.87 0.37 -9.19
CA LYS A 63 -5.70 -0.51 -9.02
C LYS A 63 -5.92 -1.58 -7.95
N LEU A 64 -6.57 -1.22 -6.84
CA LEU A 64 -6.83 -2.12 -5.73
C LEU A 64 -7.64 -3.34 -6.18
N PHE A 65 -8.70 -3.16 -6.96
CA PHE A 65 -9.56 -4.25 -7.41
C PHE A 65 -9.09 -4.91 -8.72
N SER A 66 -8.38 -4.18 -9.60
CA SER A 66 -7.91 -4.74 -10.87
C SER A 66 -6.63 -5.56 -10.75
N GLU A 67 -5.68 -5.12 -9.91
CA GLU A 67 -4.34 -5.72 -9.83
C GLU A 67 -4.09 -6.37 -8.48
N ILE A 68 -4.33 -5.64 -7.39
CA ILE A 68 -3.94 -6.07 -6.05
C ILE A 68 -4.86 -7.16 -5.49
N GLY A 69 -6.17 -7.04 -5.68
CA GLY A 69 -7.16 -8.04 -5.25
C GLY A 69 -6.90 -9.43 -5.85
N PRO A 70 -6.79 -9.55 -7.19
CA PRO A 70 -6.43 -10.80 -7.86
C PRO A 70 -5.09 -11.38 -7.40
N ARG A 71 -4.06 -10.53 -7.20
CA ARG A 71 -2.72 -10.96 -6.76
C ARG A 71 -2.73 -11.69 -5.42
N TYR A 72 -3.64 -11.33 -4.51
CA TYR A 72 -3.69 -11.88 -3.16
C TYR A 72 -4.87 -12.83 -2.89
N GLN A 73 -5.48 -13.40 -3.93
CA GLN A 73 -6.62 -14.32 -3.78
C GLN A 73 -6.31 -15.51 -2.88
N GLU A 74 -5.14 -16.13 -3.07
CA GLU A 74 -4.74 -17.33 -2.34
C GLU A 74 -4.16 -17.01 -0.95
N ARG A 75 -3.79 -15.75 -0.70
CA ARG A 75 -3.15 -15.33 0.55
C ARG A 75 -4.19 -14.99 1.61
N ASN A 76 -4.09 -15.63 2.77
CA ASN A 76 -4.95 -15.40 3.94
C ASN A 76 -4.32 -14.42 4.93
N GLY A 77 -4.19 -13.15 4.53
CA GLY A 77 -3.65 -12.08 5.36
C GLY A 77 -2.13 -11.90 5.27
N GLY A 78 -1.63 -10.85 5.92
CA GLY A 78 -0.19 -10.52 5.87
C GLY A 78 0.26 -10.03 4.48
N TYR A 79 -0.47 -9.09 3.90
CA TYR A 79 -0.19 -8.51 2.57
C TYR A 79 0.89 -7.43 2.58
N THR A 80 1.30 -6.98 3.78
CA THR A 80 2.30 -5.92 3.95
C THR A 80 3.53 -6.46 4.67
N ARG A 81 4.71 -5.99 4.26
CA ARG A 81 6.00 -6.26 4.92
C ARG A 81 6.62 -4.95 5.37
N ILE A 82 7.23 -4.96 6.57
CA ILE A 82 7.92 -3.80 7.14
C ILE A 82 9.41 -4.13 7.26
N LEU A 83 10.26 -3.32 6.64
CA LEU A 83 11.73 -3.43 6.68
C LEU A 83 12.29 -2.19 7.38
N LYS A 84 13.03 -2.38 8.48
CA LYS A 84 13.66 -1.24 9.20
C LYS A 84 14.81 -0.68 8.36
N CYS A 85 14.94 0.64 8.28
CA CYS A 85 15.95 1.30 7.45
C CYS A 85 16.75 2.40 8.16
N GLY A 86 17.15 2.11 9.40
CA GLY A 86 17.96 3.03 10.21
C GLY A 86 17.15 4.17 10.81
N PHE A 87 17.82 5.30 11.05
CA PHE A 87 17.22 6.47 11.71
C PHE A 87 17.28 7.69 10.78
N ARG A 88 16.31 8.58 10.94
CA ARG A 88 16.27 9.83 10.18
C ARG A 88 17.31 10.82 10.73
N SER A 89 18.03 11.48 9.83
CA SER A 89 18.93 12.57 10.17
C SER A 89 18.18 13.75 10.78
N GLY A 90 18.61 14.23 11.94
CA GLY A 90 18.05 15.40 12.62
C GLY A 90 17.26 15.03 13.88
N ASP A 91 16.23 14.19 13.77
CA ASP A 91 15.36 13.80 14.89
C ASP A 91 15.61 12.38 15.42
N ASN A 92 16.56 11.64 14.82
CA ASN A 92 16.88 10.25 15.12
C ASN A 92 15.64 9.34 15.17
N ALA A 93 14.59 9.66 14.40
CA ALA A 93 13.37 8.86 14.38
C ALA A 93 13.61 7.53 13.66
N PRO A 94 13.16 6.38 14.21
CA PRO A 94 13.33 5.09 13.56
C PRO A 94 12.51 5.02 12.27
N MET A 95 13.18 4.74 11.16
CA MET A 95 12.60 4.67 9.82
C MET A 95 12.35 3.22 9.40
N ALA A 96 11.35 3.03 8.55
CA ALA A 96 11.04 1.76 7.94
C ALA A 96 10.46 1.94 6.53
N TYR A 97 10.77 1.00 5.65
CA TYR A 97 10.02 0.76 4.43
C TYR A 97 8.83 -0.14 4.74
N ILE A 98 7.67 0.19 4.17
CA ILE A 98 6.53 -0.72 4.13
C ILE A 98 6.19 -1.00 2.68
N GLU A 99 6.09 -2.28 2.35
CA GLU A 99 5.90 -2.78 1.00
C GLU A 99 4.75 -3.78 0.94
N LEU A 100 4.16 -3.90 -0.25
CA LEU A 100 3.29 -5.01 -0.61
C LEU A 100 4.12 -6.26 -0.90
N VAL A 101 3.67 -7.40 -0.40
CA VAL A 101 4.32 -8.69 -0.63
C VAL A 101 4.15 -9.12 -2.10
N ASP A 102 5.08 -9.91 -2.65
CA ASP A 102 4.99 -10.40 -4.03
C ASP A 102 4.92 -9.26 -5.08
N ARG A 103 5.44 -8.08 -4.73
CA ARG A 103 5.63 -6.96 -5.68
C ARG A 103 6.57 -7.43 -6.80
N PRO A 104 6.23 -7.22 -8.08
CA PRO A 104 7.17 -7.47 -9.17
C PRO A 104 8.42 -6.63 -8.95
N VAL A 105 9.58 -7.28 -8.91
CA VAL A 105 10.87 -6.60 -8.83
C VAL A 105 11.08 -5.99 -10.20
N VAL A 106 10.87 -4.68 -10.30
CA VAL A 106 11.33 -3.92 -11.47
C VAL A 106 12.85 -3.87 -11.31
N ASP A 107 13.56 -4.62 -12.14
CA ASP A 107 15.02 -4.63 -12.11
C ASP A 107 15.51 -3.22 -12.37
N ALA A 108 16.47 -2.76 -11.56
CA ALA A 108 17.03 -1.42 -11.64
C ALA A 108 17.75 -1.11 -12.98
N GLY A 109 17.80 -2.07 -13.90
CA GLY A 109 18.28 -1.88 -15.27
C GLY A 109 17.30 -1.14 -16.18
N GLU A 110 15.99 -1.29 -16.01
CA GLU A 110 14.99 -0.68 -16.92
C GLU A 110 14.78 0.82 -16.69
N VAL A 111 15.11 1.33 -15.50
CA VAL A 111 14.97 2.77 -15.17
C VAL A 111 16.11 3.63 -15.74
N ALA A 112 17.22 3.02 -16.18
CA ALA A 112 18.34 3.74 -16.78
C ALA A 112 18.22 3.92 -18.31
N GLU A 113 17.34 3.15 -18.98
CA GLU A 113 17.16 3.20 -20.43
C GLU A 113 16.03 4.16 -20.88
N ALA A 114 15.28 4.72 -19.93
CA ALA A 114 14.15 5.60 -20.20
C ALA A 114 14.43 7.10 -19.93
N GLU A 115 15.70 7.48 -19.70
CA GLU A 115 16.14 8.87 -19.55
C GLU A 115 16.98 9.35 -20.75
#